data_AF-A0A2M9A5B5-F1
#
_entry.id   AF-A0A2M9A5B5-F1
#
_cell.length_a   1.000
_cell.length_b   1.000
_cell.length_c   1.000
_cell.angle_alpha   90.00
_cell.angle_beta   90.00
_cell.angle_gamma   90.00
#
_symmetry.space_group_name_H-M   'P 1'
#
loop_
_entity.id
_entity.type
_entity.pdbx_description
1 polymer ?
#
loop_
_entity_poly.entity_id
_entity_poly.type
_entity_poly.pdbx_seq_one_letter_code
_entity_poly.pdbx_strand_id
1 'polypeptide(L)'
;MDSFKARMDIRGFLRFSKELAEKFKLKTAVYADLMVDKVGGRIAIIPTSKLKATSFRILPSNGTYLLYLRGAMNVVGMKVVSGDVELTKEDDKIIFQKKNSKKTGAWELFACRNSAGLPMISIDARGTMILDKRCITALNTIKNSTATPEFDPKKKTFKLTFGKKGLLNIRTIESHASLSMMGTFHSFGVKLPESHVRYCVQISGNVMTFKL
;
A
#
# COMPACT_ATOMS: atom_id res chain seq x y z
N MET A 1 -3.96 14.15 28.21
CA MET A 1 -4.12 13.54 26.89
C MET A 1 -4.69 14.61 25.99
N ASP A 2 -3.92 15.11 25.01
CA ASP A 2 -4.39 16.20 24.15
C ASP A 2 -5.47 15.68 23.19
N SER A 3 -6.53 16.46 23.03
CA SER A 3 -7.61 16.23 22.08
C SER A 3 -7.56 17.27 20.95
N PHE A 4 -7.85 16.82 19.74
CA PHE A 4 -7.75 17.59 18.50
C PHE A 4 -9.02 17.42 17.67
N LYS A 5 -9.59 18.53 17.20
CA LYS A 5 -10.72 18.48 16.26
C LYS A 5 -10.23 18.36 14.83
N ALA A 6 -10.61 17.30 14.15
CA ALA A 6 -10.43 17.10 12.72
C ALA A 6 -11.81 16.94 12.06
N ARG A 7 -11.86 16.79 10.73
CA ARG A 7 -13.13 16.61 10.00
C ARG A 7 -13.11 15.34 9.16
N MET A 8 -14.19 14.58 9.20
CA MET A 8 -14.41 13.43 8.32
C MET A 8 -15.28 13.82 7.12
N ASP A 9 -14.85 13.41 5.93
CA ASP A 9 -15.59 13.47 4.66
C ASP A 9 -16.53 12.26 4.54
N ILE A 10 -17.67 12.41 3.86
CA ILE A 10 -18.63 11.33 3.53
C ILE A 10 -17.98 10.12 2.82
N ARG A 11 -16.88 10.32 2.11
CA ARG A 11 -16.09 9.27 1.43
C ARG A 11 -15.16 8.52 2.38
N GLY A 12 -14.98 9.01 3.60
CA GLY A 12 -14.07 8.43 4.60
C GLY A 12 -12.65 8.97 4.56
N PHE A 13 -12.46 10.21 4.09
CA PHE A 13 -11.21 10.94 4.26
C PHE A 13 -11.22 11.71 5.58
N LEU A 14 -10.22 11.47 6.41
CA LEU A 14 -9.89 12.30 7.54
C LEU A 14 -9.13 13.54 7.05
N ARG A 15 -9.65 14.71 7.34
CA ARG A 15 -9.07 16.02 6.99
C ARG A 15 -8.40 16.63 8.21
N PHE A 16 -7.10 16.88 8.07
CA PHE A 16 -6.30 17.64 9.02
C PHE A 16 -6.28 19.11 8.57
N SER A 17 -6.61 20.02 9.49
CA SER A 17 -6.42 21.46 9.27
C SER A 17 -4.93 21.78 9.10
N LYS A 18 -4.63 23.00 8.61
CA LYS A 18 -3.24 23.47 8.49
C LYS A 18 -2.50 23.41 9.83
N GLU A 19 -3.16 23.81 10.90
CA GLU A 19 -2.63 23.78 12.28
C GLU A 19 -2.31 22.35 12.73
N LEU A 20 -3.22 21.39 12.51
CA LEU A 20 -2.96 19.99 12.83
C LEU A 20 -1.85 19.40 11.96
N ALA A 21 -1.77 19.78 10.70
CA ALA A 21 -0.72 19.34 9.80
C ALA A 21 0.66 19.84 10.24
N GLU A 22 0.76 21.05 10.77
CA GLU A 22 1.98 21.59 11.37
C GLU A 22 2.31 20.88 12.68
N LYS A 23 1.34 20.73 13.59
CA LYS A 23 1.51 20.03 14.88
C LYS A 23 1.97 18.58 14.71
N PHE A 24 1.45 17.88 13.69
CA PHE A 24 1.80 16.48 13.41
C PHE A 24 2.87 16.32 12.32
N LYS A 25 3.49 17.41 11.86
CA LYS A 25 4.56 17.39 10.84
C LYS A 25 4.16 16.69 9.54
N LEU A 26 2.88 16.78 9.13
CA LEU A 26 2.33 16.10 7.94
C LEU A 26 2.83 16.72 6.62
N LYS A 27 3.41 17.92 6.66
CA LYS A 27 4.11 18.53 5.52
C LYS A 27 5.31 17.70 5.07
N THR A 28 6.06 17.17 6.04
CA THR A 28 7.27 16.36 5.79
C THR A 28 6.98 14.86 5.84
N ALA A 29 6.02 14.45 6.66
CA ALA A 29 5.52 13.08 6.73
C ALA A 29 4.34 12.89 5.78
N VAL A 30 4.62 12.77 4.48
CA VAL A 30 3.60 12.67 3.42
C VAL A 30 2.96 11.28 3.32
N TYR A 31 3.33 10.34 4.18
CA TYR A 31 2.74 9.01 4.29
C TYR A 31 2.32 8.73 5.73
N ALA A 32 1.50 7.69 5.92
CA ALA A 32 1.17 7.17 7.23
C ALA A 32 1.09 5.64 7.20
N ASP A 33 1.59 5.01 8.26
CA ASP A 33 1.25 3.63 8.57
C ASP A 33 0.00 3.62 9.46
N LEU A 34 -0.92 2.71 9.17
CA LEU A 34 -2.13 2.54 9.97
C LEU A 34 -2.02 1.26 10.80
N MET A 35 -2.35 1.38 12.08
CA MET A 35 -2.61 0.21 12.93
C MET A 35 -4.06 0.24 13.41
N VAL A 36 -4.64 -0.93 13.60
CA VAL A 36 -6.01 -1.10 14.07
C VAL A 36 -6.03 -1.93 15.34
N ASP A 37 -6.81 -1.49 16.31
CA ASP A 37 -7.26 -2.29 17.44
C ASP A 37 -8.73 -2.62 17.15
N LYS A 38 -8.96 -3.84 16.65
CA LYS A 38 -10.29 -4.31 16.26
C LYS A 38 -11.22 -4.43 17.46
N VAL A 39 -10.69 -4.86 18.60
CA VAL A 39 -11.46 -5.11 19.83
C VAL A 39 -11.85 -3.78 20.48
N GLY A 40 -10.88 -2.87 20.65
CA GLY A 40 -11.10 -1.55 21.24
C GLY A 40 -11.78 -0.57 20.29
N GLY A 41 -11.86 -0.88 18.99
CA GLY A 41 -12.45 0.01 17.99
C GLY A 41 -11.62 1.27 17.80
N ARG A 42 -10.32 1.13 17.55
CA ARG A 42 -9.36 2.25 17.44
C ARG A 42 -8.48 2.13 16.21
N ILE A 43 -8.06 3.27 15.68
CA ILE A 43 -7.14 3.38 14.55
C ILE A 43 -5.99 4.28 15.00
N ALA A 44 -4.77 3.76 14.97
CA ALA A 44 -3.57 4.56 15.14
C ALA A 44 -3.03 4.96 13.77
N ILE A 45 -2.73 6.24 13.62
CA ILE A 45 -2.13 6.85 12.44
C ILE A 45 -0.72 7.26 12.85
N ILE A 46 0.28 6.72 12.16
CA ILE A 46 1.69 6.97 12.43
C ILE A 46 2.27 7.67 11.21
N PRO A 47 2.39 9.02 11.22
CA PRO A 47 2.98 9.75 10.11
C PRO A 47 4.42 9.32 9.86
N THR A 48 4.79 9.18 8.59
CA THR A 48 6.15 8.82 8.18
C THR A 48 6.52 9.49 6.87
N SER A 49 7.78 9.86 6.71
CA SER A 49 8.36 10.30 5.44
C SER A 49 8.78 9.11 4.56
N LYS A 50 8.92 7.92 5.15
CA LYS A 50 9.38 6.71 4.45
C LYS A 50 8.19 5.98 3.82
N LEU A 51 8.17 5.94 2.50
CA LEU A 51 7.22 5.15 1.73
C LEU A 51 7.46 3.64 1.91
N LYS A 52 6.44 2.91 2.35
CA LYS A 52 6.40 1.44 2.38
C LYS A 52 5.27 0.92 1.50
N ALA A 53 5.32 -0.37 1.15
CA ALA A 53 4.27 -1.05 0.39
C ALA A 53 2.88 -0.93 1.04
N THR A 54 2.84 -0.86 2.37
CA THR A 54 1.62 -0.81 3.18
C THR A 54 1.16 0.62 3.51
N SER A 55 1.96 1.63 3.17
CA SER A 55 1.72 3.00 3.63
C SER A 55 0.57 3.65 2.88
N PHE A 56 -0.18 4.49 3.60
CA PHE A 56 -1.23 5.34 3.08
C PHE A 56 -0.61 6.69 2.71
N ARG A 57 -1.03 7.27 1.59
CA ARG A 57 -0.60 8.61 1.21
C ARG A 57 -1.43 9.66 1.93
N ILE A 58 -0.77 10.66 2.49
CA ILE A 58 -1.40 11.89 2.96
C ILE A 58 -1.41 12.87 1.79
N LEU A 59 -2.60 13.29 1.37
CA LEU A 59 -2.80 14.11 0.18
C LEU A 59 -2.98 15.58 0.57
N PRO A 60 -2.15 16.51 0.08
CA PRO A 60 -2.43 17.93 0.22
C PRO A 60 -3.69 18.29 -0.59
N SER A 61 -4.57 19.11 -0.02
CA SER A 61 -5.81 19.57 -0.67
C SER A 61 -6.26 20.91 -0.11
N ASN A 62 -6.25 21.96 -0.93
CA ASN A 62 -6.75 23.31 -0.60
C ASN A 62 -6.29 23.83 0.78
N GLY A 63 -4.98 23.73 1.08
CA GLY A 63 -4.40 24.16 2.36
C GLY A 63 -4.62 23.21 3.54
N THR A 64 -5.29 22.07 3.32
CA THR A 64 -5.50 20.99 4.29
C THR A 64 -4.82 19.69 3.83
N TYR A 65 -4.86 18.65 4.66
CA TYR A 65 -4.29 17.34 4.35
C TYR A 65 -5.34 16.26 4.53
N LEU A 66 -5.42 15.32 3.59
CA LEU A 66 -6.41 14.25 3.57
C LEU A 66 -5.74 12.88 3.74
N LEU A 67 -6.32 12.04 4.57
CA LEU A 67 -5.92 10.64 4.75
C LEU A 67 -7.15 9.74 4.63
N TYR A 68 -7.08 8.73 3.77
CA TYR A 68 -8.21 7.82 3.53
C TYR A 68 -8.27 6.73 4.61
N LEU A 69 -9.35 6.70 5.40
CA LEU A 69 -9.52 5.76 6.53
C LEU A 69 -10.67 4.77 6.38
N ARG A 70 -11.52 4.87 5.34
CA ARG A 70 -12.73 4.05 5.20
C ARG A 70 -12.49 2.55 5.41
N GLY A 71 -11.41 2.00 4.84
CA GLY A 71 -11.08 0.58 5.00
C GLY A 71 -10.74 0.21 6.45
N ALA A 72 -9.90 1.03 7.11
CA ALA A 72 -9.55 0.82 8.50
C ALA A 72 -10.77 0.95 9.41
N MET A 73 -11.62 1.96 9.17
CA MET A 73 -12.89 2.17 9.87
C MET A 73 -13.81 0.96 9.78
N ASN A 74 -13.97 0.38 8.59
CA ASN A 74 -14.78 -0.83 8.41
C ASN A 74 -14.26 -2.00 9.25
N VAL A 75 -12.94 -2.22 9.28
CA VAL A 75 -12.30 -3.30 10.03
C VAL A 75 -12.51 -3.16 11.54
N VAL A 76 -12.57 -1.94 12.06
CA VAL A 76 -12.81 -1.67 13.50
C VAL A 76 -14.29 -1.38 13.81
N GLY A 77 -15.19 -1.61 12.85
CA GLY A 77 -16.63 -1.42 12.99
C GLY A 77 -17.06 0.02 13.23
N MET A 78 -16.33 1.01 12.72
CA MET A 78 -16.73 2.42 12.68
C MET A 78 -17.49 2.73 11.40
N LYS A 79 -18.67 3.35 11.52
CA LYS A 79 -19.39 3.89 10.37
C LYS A 79 -18.75 5.22 9.93
N VAL A 80 -18.69 5.45 8.63
CA VAL A 80 -18.29 6.76 8.10
C VAL A 80 -19.44 7.73 8.33
N VAL A 81 -19.19 8.74 9.17
CA VAL A 81 -20.11 9.85 9.41
C VAL A 81 -19.33 11.12 9.12
N SER A 82 -19.84 11.96 8.21
CA SER A 82 -19.22 13.24 7.90
C SER A 82 -19.45 14.24 9.03
N GLY A 83 -18.44 15.05 9.32
CA GLY A 83 -18.53 16.06 10.38
C GLY A 83 -17.25 16.11 11.21
N ASP A 84 -17.33 16.84 12.32
CA ASP A 84 -16.19 16.97 13.22
C ASP A 84 -15.95 15.65 13.96
N VAL A 85 -14.68 15.30 14.08
CA VAL A 85 -14.21 14.12 14.79
C VAL A 85 -13.09 14.49 15.74
N GLU A 86 -12.98 13.73 16.81
CA GLU A 86 -11.96 13.91 17.83
C GLU A 86 -10.79 12.95 17.58
N LEU A 87 -9.59 13.50 17.56
CA LEU A 87 -8.34 12.74 17.53
C LEU A 87 -7.63 12.95 18.86
N THR A 88 -7.00 11.91 19.37
CA THR A 88 -6.12 12.01 20.53
C THR A 88 -4.70 11.66 20.14
N LYS A 89 -3.73 12.00 21.00
CA LYS A 89 -2.32 11.63 20.79
C LYS A 89 -1.84 10.69 21.89
N GLU A 90 -1.26 9.56 21.47
CA GLU A 90 -0.59 8.58 22.32
C GLU A 90 0.84 8.40 21.77
N ASP A 91 1.83 8.96 22.44
CA ASP A 91 3.23 9.01 21.99
C ASP A 91 3.38 9.58 20.57
N ASP A 92 3.81 8.75 19.62
CA ASP A 92 3.98 9.06 18.20
C ASP A 92 2.70 8.83 17.36
N LYS A 93 1.62 8.34 17.99
CA LYS A 93 0.39 7.89 17.32
C LYS A 93 -0.69 8.94 17.45
N ILE A 94 -1.32 9.25 16.33
CA ILE A 94 -2.58 9.99 16.30
C ILE A 94 -3.70 8.95 16.31
N ILE A 95 -4.52 8.95 17.34
CA ILE A 95 -5.58 7.97 17.52
C ILE A 95 -6.91 8.54 17.07
N PHE A 96 -7.59 7.81 16.20
CA PHE A 96 -9.01 7.99 15.88
C PHE A 96 -9.78 6.78 16.43
N GLN A 97 -10.81 7.03 17.24
CA GLN A 97 -11.51 5.97 17.98
C GLN A 97 -13.01 6.24 18.11
N LYS A 98 -13.78 5.21 18.46
CA LYS A 98 -15.18 5.41 18.85
C LYS A 98 -15.24 6.18 20.17
N LYS A 99 -16.35 6.89 20.39
CA LYS A 99 -16.59 7.59 21.65
C LYS A 99 -16.48 6.61 22.82
N ASN A 100 -15.76 6.98 23.87
CA ASN A 100 -15.49 6.16 25.06
C ASN A 100 -14.70 4.86 24.84
N SER A 101 -14.12 4.63 23.66
CA SER A 101 -13.20 3.51 23.45
C SER A 101 -11.92 3.66 24.27
N LYS A 102 -11.41 2.53 24.75
CA LYS A 102 -10.08 2.41 25.35
C LYS A 102 -9.30 1.34 24.59
N LYS A 103 -7.96 1.36 24.71
CA LYS A 103 -7.13 0.28 24.16
C LYS A 103 -7.46 -1.01 24.90
N THR A 104 -7.95 -2.01 24.17
CA THR A 104 -8.27 -3.32 24.77
C THR A 104 -7.75 -4.49 23.93
N GLY A 105 -7.37 -4.26 22.68
CA GLY A 105 -6.73 -5.27 21.83
C GLY A 105 -5.29 -4.92 21.44
N ALA A 106 -4.67 -5.86 20.71
CA ALA A 106 -3.36 -5.68 20.12
C ALA A 106 -3.44 -4.74 18.90
N TRP A 107 -2.38 -3.96 18.69
CA TRP A 107 -2.25 -3.16 17.47
C TRP A 107 -1.83 -4.04 16.30
N GLU A 108 -2.69 -4.15 15.29
CA GLU A 108 -2.39 -4.87 14.05
C GLU A 108 -2.13 -3.89 12.90
N LEU A 109 -1.09 -4.13 12.10
CA LEU A 109 -0.83 -3.30 10.91
C LEU A 109 -1.96 -3.46 9.89
N PHE A 110 -2.59 -2.35 9.50
CA PHE A 110 -3.55 -2.32 8.42
C PHE A 110 -2.87 -1.88 7.13
N ALA A 111 -2.66 -2.81 6.20
CA ALA A 111 -1.95 -2.55 4.95
C ALA A 111 -2.83 -1.85 3.90
N CYS A 112 -2.30 -0.79 3.28
CA CYS A 112 -2.96 -0.15 2.14
C CYS A 112 -3.00 -1.09 0.92
N ARG A 113 -4.20 -1.38 0.40
CA ARG A 113 -4.37 -2.20 -0.81
C ARG A 113 -4.08 -1.43 -2.11
N ASN A 114 -4.09 -0.11 -2.06
CA ASN A 114 -3.69 0.75 -3.16
C ASN A 114 -2.41 1.47 -2.72
N SER A 115 -1.26 0.85 -2.96
CA SER A 115 0.05 1.35 -2.55
C SER A 115 0.18 2.85 -2.85
N ALA A 116 0.89 3.59 -2.00
CA ALA A 116 1.03 5.04 -2.07
C ALA A 116 1.89 5.54 -3.26
N GLY A 117 1.74 4.94 -4.44
CA GLY A 117 2.48 5.29 -5.66
C GLY A 117 3.53 4.27 -6.06
N LEU A 118 3.77 3.24 -5.26
CA LEU A 118 4.79 2.24 -5.57
C LEU A 118 4.33 1.34 -6.72
N PRO A 119 5.22 1.00 -7.68
CA PRO A 119 4.97 -0.08 -8.62
C PRO A 119 4.93 -1.39 -7.83
N MET A 120 3.86 -2.16 -8.06
CA MET A 120 3.62 -3.41 -7.38
C MET A 120 3.29 -4.51 -8.39
N ILE A 121 3.61 -5.73 -8.00
CA ILE A 121 3.08 -6.94 -8.62
C ILE A 121 2.21 -7.69 -7.62
N SER A 122 1.26 -8.44 -8.15
CA SER A 122 0.52 -9.46 -7.43
C SER A 122 0.86 -10.82 -8.00
N ILE A 123 0.93 -11.84 -7.16
CA ILE A 123 1.11 -13.23 -7.60
C ILE A 123 0.02 -14.08 -6.97
N ASP A 124 -0.76 -14.77 -7.80
CA ASP A 124 -1.78 -15.70 -7.35
C ASP A 124 -1.22 -17.11 -7.08
N ALA A 125 -2.05 -17.98 -6.51
CA ALA A 125 -1.67 -19.36 -6.19
C ALA A 125 -1.41 -20.24 -7.43
N ARG A 126 -1.80 -19.79 -8.63
CA ARG A 126 -1.51 -20.45 -9.90
C ARG A 126 -0.19 -19.98 -10.52
N GLY A 127 0.49 -19.02 -9.90
CA GLY A 127 1.71 -18.42 -10.42
C GLY A 127 1.46 -17.35 -11.49
N THR A 128 0.24 -16.83 -11.64
CA THR A 128 0.01 -15.66 -12.49
C THR A 128 0.56 -14.44 -11.78
N MET A 129 1.51 -13.76 -12.41
CA MET A 129 1.99 -12.47 -11.94
C MET A 129 1.25 -11.35 -12.68
N ILE A 130 0.64 -10.44 -11.92
CA ILE A 130 -0.11 -9.28 -12.42
C ILE A 130 0.68 -8.02 -12.08
N LEU A 131 1.00 -7.25 -13.10
CA LEU A 131 1.65 -5.95 -13.02
C LEU A 131 0.58 -4.87 -12.87
N ASP A 132 0.77 -3.96 -11.92
CA ASP A 132 -0.09 -2.78 -11.81
C ASP A 132 0.19 -1.76 -12.93
N LYS A 133 -0.69 -0.76 -13.04
CA LYS A 133 -0.58 0.31 -14.04
C LYS A 133 0.77 1.04 -14.04
N ARG A 134 1.44 1.14 -12.87
CA ARG A 134 2.72 1.84 -12.75
C ARG A 134 3.85 0.99 -13.31
N CYS A 135 3.84 -0.32 -13.02
CA CYS A 135 4.74 -1.29 -13.64
C CYS A 135 4.61 -1.25 -15.17
N ILE A 136 3.38 -1.30 -15.69
CA ILE A 136 3.09 -1.28 -17.13
C ILE A 136 3.61 -0.01 -17.80
N THR A 137 3.36 1.14 -17.18
CA THR A 137 3.78 2.43 -17.71
C THR A 137 5.31 2.54 -17.70
N ALA A 138 5.95 2.18 -16.60
CA ALA A 138 7.41 2.27 -16.45
C ALA A 138 8.16 1.32 -17.40
N LEU A 139 7.65 0.09 -17.58
CA LEU A 139 8.28 -0.94 -18.42
C LEU A 139 7.85 -0.85 -19.88
N ASN A 140 6.81 -0.06 -20.18
CA ASN A 140 6.17 0.03 -21.49
C ASN A 140 5.85 -1.36 -22.06
N THR A 141 5.06 -2.15 -21.34
CA THR A 141 4.82 -3.57 -21.67
C THR A 141 4.03 -3.78 -22.98
N ILE A 142 3.50 -2.71 -23.57
CA ILE A 142 2.94 -2.71 -24.93
C ILE A 142 4.08 -2.86 -25.95
N LYS A 143 5.19 -2.13 -25.78
CA LYS A 143 6.38 -2.24 -26.65
C LYS A 143 7.30 -3.39 -26.25
N ASN A 144 7.37 -3.69 -24.95
CA ASN A 144 8.19 -4.74 -24.36
C ASN A 144 7.29 -5.89 -23.89
N SER A 145 6.77 -6.65 -24.85
CA SER A 145 5.75 -7.68 -24.63
C SER A 145 6.29 -9.02 -24.13
N THR A 146 7.59 -9.10 -23.83
CA THR A 146 8.22 -10.30 -23.28
C THR A 146 9.17 -9.97 -22.14
N ALA A 147 9.46 -10.95 -21.29
CA ALA A 147 10.47 -10.84 -20.24
C ALA A 147 11.35 -12.09 -20.15
N THR A 148 12.61 -11.89 -19.78
CA THR A 148 13.56 -12.96 -19.44
C THR A 148 13.79 -12.97 -17.93
N PRO A 149 13.47 -14.09 -17.24
CA PRO A 149 13.63 -14.19 -15.80
C PRO A 149 15.03 -14.68 -15.39
N GLU A 150 15.54 -14.10 -14.32
CA GLU A 150 16.70 -14.54 -13.56
C GLU A 150 16.31 -14.61 -12.07
N PHE A 151 16.86 -15.58 -11.32
CA PHE A 151 16.62 -15.71 -9.89
C PHE A 151 17.93 -15.83 -9.12
N ASP A 152 18.10 -14.98 -8.10
CA ASP A 152 19.16 -15.10 -7.11
C ASP A 152 18.62 -15.87 -5.88
N PRO A 153 19.00 -17.16 -5.69
CA PRO A 153 18.50 -17.96 -4.58
C PRO A 153 19.03 -17.50 -3.21
N LYS A 154 20.20 -16.86 -3.16
CA LYS A 154 20.78 -16.35 -1.91
C LYS A 154 19.99 -15.14 -1.41
N LYS A 155 19.61 -14.25 -2.32
CA LYS A 155 18.84 -13.05 -2.00
C LYS A 155 17.32 -13.24 -2.08
N LYS A 156 16.85 -14.39 -2.57
CA LYS A 156 15.46 -14.68 -2.90
C LYS A 156 14.84 -13.59 -3.78
N THR A 157 15.60 -13.14 -4.77
CA THR A 157 15.25 -11.99 -5.61
C THR A 157 15.11 -12.42 -7.06
N PHE A 158 13.96 -12.11 -7.64
CA PHE A 158 13.75 -12.22 -9.07
C PHE A 158 14.18 -10.93 -9.78
N LYS A 159 14.77 -11.09 -10.95
CA LYS A 159 15.05 -10.03 -11.91
C LYS A 159 14.41 -10.41 -13.23
N LEU A 160 13.56 -9.53 -13.75
CA LEU A 160 12.87 -9.68 -15.02
C LEU A 160 13.36 -8.59 -15.96
N THR A 161 14.00 -8.98 -17.05
CA THR A 161 14.46 -8.06 -18.09
C THR A 161 13.44 -8.03 -19.22
N PHE A 162 12.77 -6.89 -19.40
CA PHE A 162 11.69 -6.70 -20.36
C PHE A 162 12.24 -6.31 -21.74
N GLY A 163 11.62 -6.82 -22.79
CA GLY A 163 12.00 -6.50 -24.17
C GLY A 163 11.04 -7.07 -25.21
N LYS A 164 11.46 -7.03 -26.47
CA LYS A 164 10.73 -7.60 -27.62
C LYS A 164 10.96 -9.10 -27.81
N LYS A 165 12.01 -9.64 -27.20
CA LYS A 165 12.36 -11.07 -27.21
C LYS A 165 12.63 -11.50 -25.78
N GLY A 166 12.03 -12.61 -25.38
CA GLY A 166 12.11 -13.11 -24.01
C GLY A 166 11.41 -14.46 -23.89
N LEU A 167 11.56 -15.08 -22.72
CA LEU A 167 11.02 -16.42 -22.46
C LEU A 167 9.56 -16.39 -22.01
N LEU A 168 9.13 -15.29 -21.39
CA LEU A 168 7.80 -15.13 -20.84
C LEU A 168 7.04 -14.10 -21.66
N ASN A 169 5.86 -14.49 -22.14
CA ASN A 169 4.95 -13.57 -22.81
C ASN A 169 4.16 -12.75 -21.80
N ILE A 170 4.03 -11.45 -22.07
CA ILE A 170 3.28 -10.50 -21.26
C ILE A 170 2.02 -10.10 -22.04
N ARG A 171 0.87 -10.35 -21.43
CA ARG A 171 -0.42 -9.90 -21.97
C ARG A 171 -0.81 -8.60 -21.28
N THR A 172 -0.76 -7.49 -22.01
CA THR A 172 -1.16 -6.16 -21.50
C THR A 172 -2.57 -5.83 -21.95
N ILE A 173 -3.44 -5.41 -21.02
CA ILE A 173 -4.81 -4.95 -21.28
C ILE A 173 -5.02 -3.66 -20.47
N GLU A 174 -5.09 -2.51 -21.14
CA GLU A 174 -5.36 -1.15 -20.60
C GLU A 174 -4.83 -0.84 -19.18
N SER A 175 -5.50 -1.38 -18.16
CA SER A 175 -5.26 -1.13 -16.74
C SER A 175 -4.29 -2.11 -16.06
N HIS A 176 -4.02 -3.28 -16.65
CA HIS A 176 -3.17 -4.32 -16.06
C HIS A 176 -2.41 -5.14 -17.12
N ALA A 177 -1.32 -5.78 -16.72
CA ALA A 177 -0.60 -6.73 -17.55
C ALA A 177 -0.32 -7.98 -16.75
N SER A 178 -0.29 -9.14 -17.39
CA SER A 178 -0.03 -10.40 -16.72
C SER A 178 0.94 -11.28 -17.48
N LEU A 179 1.63 -12.14 -16.73
CA LEU A 179 2.43 -13.23 -17.26
C LEU A 179 2.33 -14.45 -16.34
N SER A 180 2.44 -15.64 -16.93
CA SER A 180 2.50 -16.89 -16.17
C SER A 180 3.92 -17.13 -15.68
N MET A 181 4.11 -17.20 -14.37
CA MET A 181 5.37 -17.51 -13.69
C MET A 181 5.41 -18.96 -13.19
N MET A 182 4.35 -19.75 -13.39
CA MET A 182 4.24 -21.11 -12.84
C MET A 182 5.45 -21.99 -13.21
N GLY A 183 5.73 -22.12 -14.51
CA GLY A 183 6.87 -22.89 -14.99
C GLY A 183 8.22 -22.30 -14.58
N THR A 184 8.32 -20.96 -14.54
CA THR A 184 9.52 -20.24 -14.13
C THR A 184 9.85 -20.45 -12.65
N PHE A 185 8.85 -20.38 -11.78
CA PHE A 185 9.04 -20.63 -10.36
C PHE A 185 9.47 -22.07 -10.13
N HIS A 186 8.82 -23.02 -10.80
CA HIS A 186 9.22 -24.42 -10.74
C HIS A 186 10.66 -24.64 -11.22
N SER A 187 11.07 -24.03 -12.35
CA SER A 187 12.45 -24.17 -12.88
C SER A 187 13.52 -23.59 -11.95
N PHE A 188 13.18 -22.61 -11.13
CA PHE A 188 14.08 -22.03 -10.13
C PHE A 188 13.90 -22.61 -8.72
N GLY A 189 13.10 -23.66 -8.54
CA GLY A 189 12.86 -24.30 -7.25
C GLY A 189 12.07 -23.44 -6.25
N VAL A 190 11.32 -22.46 -6.75
CA VAL A 190 10.51 -21.54 -5.95
C VAL A 190 9.09 -22.09 -5.81
N LYS A 191 8.61 -22.19 -4.57
CA LYS A 191 7.23 -22.60 -4.28
C LYS A 191 6.25 -21.49 -4.66
N LEU A 192 5.13 -21.87 -5.28
CA LEU A 192 4.01 -20.97 -5.50
C LEU A 192 3.42 -20.53 -4.15
N PRO A 193 2.91 -19.29 -4.06
CA PRO A 193 2.27 -18.84 -2.84
C PRO A 193 0.94 -19.57 -2.61
N GLU A 194 0.60 -19.87 -1.36
CA GLU A 194 -0.65 -20.56 -1.01
C GLU A 194 -1.89 -19.66 -1.23
N SER A 195 -1.68 -18.35 -1.27
CA SER A 195 -2.72 -17.35 -1.48
C SER A 195 -2.18 -16.17 -2.29
N HIS A 196 -3.05 -15.24 -2.64
CA HIS A 196 -2.65 -14.06 -3.39
C HIS A 196 -1.71 -13.15 -2.57
N VAL A 197 -0.48 -12.98 -3.03
CA VAL A 197 0.55 -12.14 -2.39
C VAL A 197 0.88 -10.92 -3.23
N ARG A 198 1.41 -9.86 -2.61
CA ARG A 198 1.84 -8.64 -3.29
C ARG A 198 3.27 -8.28 -2.93
N TYR A 199 4.03 -7.90 -3.95
CA TYR A 199 5.42 -7.50 -3.80
C TYR A 199 5.62 -6.08 -4.32
N CYS A 200 6.40 -5.30 -3.58
CA CYS A 200 6.98 -4.08 -4.10
C CYS A 200 8.07 -4.45 -5.09
N VAL A 201 8.11 -3.72 -6.22
CA VAL A 201 9.15 -3.93 -7.22
C VAL A 201 10.05 -2.70 -7.30
N GLN A 202 11.29 -2.91 -7.74
CA GLN A 202 12.16 -1.84 -8.18
C GLN A 202 12.27 -1.92 -9.70
N ILE A 203 12.17 -0.78 -10.38
CA ILE A 203 12.25 -0.71 -11.83
C ILE A 203 13.37 0.26 -12.20
N SER A 204 14.30 -0.21 -13.03
CA SER A 204 15.39 0.57 -13.58
C SER A 204 15.49 0.29 -15.08
N GLY A 205 15.08 1.26 -15.90
CA GLY A 205 14.95 1.07 -17.34
C GLY A 205 13.94 -0.04 -17.67
N ASN A 206 14.40 -1.07 -18.38
CA ASN A 206 13.59 -2.25 -18.75
C ASN A 206 13.71 -3.41 -17.75
N VAL A 207 14.38 -3.22 -16.61
CA VAL A 207 14.59 -4.28 -15.61
C VAL A 207 13.66 -4.04 -14.42
N MET A 208 12.91 -5.08 -14.03
CA MET A 208 12.12 -5.11 -12.81
C MET A 208 12.71 -6.14 -11.85
N THR A 209 12.93 -5.77 -10.58
CA THR A 209 13.34 -6.70 -9.53
C THR A 209 12.32 -6.74 -8.40
N PHE A 210 12.14 -7.92 -7.82
CA PHE A 210 11.29 -8.09 -6.63
C PHE A 210 11.83 -9.21 -5.75
N LYS A 211 11.67 -9.05 -4.44
CA LYS A 211 12.12 -10.00 -3.44
C LYS A 211 10.92 -10.79 -2.93
N LEU A 212 11.03 -12.12 -2.95
CA LEU A 212 10.02 -13.06 -2.47
C LEU A 212 9.94 -13.13 -0.94
#